data_AF-A0A5K0YLI6-F1
#
_entry.id   AF-A0A5K0YLI6-F1
#
_cell.length_a   1.000
_cell.length_b   1.000
_cell.length_c   1.000
_cell.angle_alpha   90.00
_cell.angle_beta   90.00
_cell.angle_gamma   90.00
#
_symmetry.space_group_name_H-M   'P 1'
#
loop_
_entity.id
_entity.type
_entity.pdbx_description
1 polymer ?
#
loop_
_entity_poly.entity_id
_entity_poly.type
_entity_poly.pdbx_seq_one_letter_code
_entity_poly.pdbx_strand_id
1 'polypeptide(L)' 'RLAHELIESQTDLLLRSRLVAALQNLTSSNQLVLSLDRANRQKFRKNLHYFLTEVRGFLRTI' A
#
# COMPACT_ATOMS: atom_id res chain seq x y z
N ARG A 1 -5.27 2.33 -11.90
CA ARG A 1 -6.39 3.30 -11.86
C ARG A 1 -6.78 3.63 -10.43
N LEU A 2 -7.32 2.69 -9.64
CA LEU A 2 -7.70 2.94 -8.23
C LEU A 2 -6.62 3.63 -7.36
N ALA A 3 -5.38 3.15 -7.41
CA ALA A 3 -4.26 3.74 -6.65
C ALA A 3 -3.99 5.21 -7.06
N HIS A 4 -4.09 5.50 -8.35
CA HIS A 4 -3.85 6.83 -8.90
C HIS A 4 -4.97 7.79 -8.51
N GLU A 5 -6.23 7.37 -8.68
CA GLU A 5 -7.42 8.13 -8.28
C GLU A 5 -7.39 8.46 -6.77
N LEU A 6 -7.00 7.48 -5.94
CA LEU A 6 -6.84 7.71 -4.50
C LEU A 6 -5.75 8.75 -4.20
N ILE A 7 -4.60 8.70 -4.87
CA ILE A 7 -3.51 9.68 -4.71
C ILE A 7 -3.95 11.08 -5.14
N GLU A 8 -4.64 11.20 -6.27
CA GLU A 8 -5.09 12.49 -6.82
C GLU A 8 -6.20 13.14 -5.98
N SER A 9 -7.02 12.33 -5.31
CA SER A 9 -8.07 12.84 -4.40
C SER A 9 -7.53 13.45 -3.10
N GLN A 10 -6.22 13.32 -2.81
CA GLN A 10 -5.63 13.87 -1.59
C GLN A 10 -5.24 15.34 -1.76
N THR A 11 -5.87 16.22 -0.97
CA THR A 11 -5.51 17.64 -0.88
C THR A 11 -4.29 17.88 0.01
N ASP A 12 -4.09 17.04 1.03
CA ASP A 12 -2.93 17.09 1.91
C ASP A 12 -1.71 16.47 1.21
N LEU A 13 -0.68 17.29 0.98
CA LEU A 13 0.56 16.89 0.29
C LEU A 13 1.38 15.86 1.08
N LEU A 14 1.37 15.94 2.41
CA LEU A 14 2.05 14.98 3.27
C LEU A 14 1.34 13.63 3.19
N LEU A 15 0.01 13.63 3.27
CA LEU A 15 -0.80 12.43 3.11
C LEU A 15 -0.61 11.80 1.73
N ARG A 16 -0.63 12.62 0.68
CA ARG A 16 -0.39 12.18 -0.70
C ARG A 16 0.97 11.50 -0.85
N SER A 17 2.04 12.10 -0.33
CA SER A 17 3.39 11.52 -0.42
C SER A 17 3.51 10.19 0.33
N ARG A 18 2.89 10.08 1.51
CA ARG A 18 2.90 8.83 2.28
C ARG A 18 2.08 7.72 1.61
N LEU A 19 0.95 8.05 0.99
CA LEU A 19 0.15 7.11 0.19
C LEU A 19 0.93 6.60 -1.03
N VAL A 20 1.63 7.47 -1.75
CA VAL A 20 2.51 7.08 -2.87
C VAL A 20 3.56 6.08 -2.40
N ALA A 21 4.25 6.37 -1.29
CA ALA A 21 5.28 5.48 -0.75
C ALA A 21 4.71 4.12 -0.30
N ALA A 22 3.54 4.11 0.36
CA ALA A 22 2.88 2.87 0.79
C ALA A 22 2.45 2.00 -0.41
N LEU A 23 1.92 2.62 -1.47
CA LEU A 23 1.51 1.93 -2.70
C LEU A 23 2.71 1.40 -3.49
N GLN A 24 3.79 2.18 -3.60
CA GLN A 24 5.04 1.72 -4.23
C GLN A 24 5.65 0.53 -3.47
N ASN A 25 5.62 0.53 -2.14
CA ASN A 25 6.06 -0.61 -1.34
C ASN A 25 5.17 -1.85 -1.53
N LEU A 26 3.87 -1.65 -1.79
CA LEU A 26 2.94 -2.74 -2.09
C LEU A 26 3.15 -3.35 -3.48
N THR A 27 3.63 -2.59 -4.46
CA THR A 27 3.73 -3.05 -5.86
C THR A 27 5.17 -3.36 -6.29
N SER A 28 6.10 -2.43 -6.08
CA SER A 28 7.48 -2.48 -6.60
C SER A 28 8.41 -3.33 -5.74
N SER A 29 8.21 -3.33 -4.43
CA SER A 29 9.11 -4.01 -3.47
C SER A 29 8.81 -5.51 -3.31
N ASN A 30 7.90 -6.06 -4.11
CA ASN A 30 7.17 -7.23 -3.65
C ASN A 30 7.58 -8.59 -4.23
N GLN A 31 8.39 -8.65 -5.30
CA GLN A 31 8.82 -9.91 -5.93
C GLN A 31 7.68 -10.96 -6.01
N LEU A 32 6.42 -10.49 -6.10
CA LEU A 32 5.25 -11.33 -6.02
C LEU A 32 5.16 -12.00 -7.37
N VAL A 33 5.39 -13.30 -7.38
CA VAL A 33 5.12 -14.12 -8.56
C VAL A 33 3.62 -14.41 -8.54
N LEU A 34 3.00 -14.55 -9.71
CA LEU A 34 1.62 -15.04 -9.83
C LEU A 34 1.59 -16.56 -9.52
N SER A 35 1.90 -16.91 -8.27
CA SER A 35 1.97 -18.27 -7.74
C SER A 35 1.19 -18.34 -6.42
N LEU A 36 0.47 -19.44 -6.21
CA LEU A 36 -0.29 -19.69 -4.99
C LEU A 36 0.51 -20.44 -3.92
N ASP A 37 1.83 -20.46 -4.02
CA ASP A 37 2.66 -21.12 -3.02
C ASP A 37 2.60 -20.43 -1.65
N ARG A 38 2.95 -21.19 -0.60
CA ARG A 38 2.89 -20.72 0.79
C ARG A 38 3.79 -19.51 1.03
N ALA A 39 4.96 -19.44 0.40
CA ALA A 39 5.90 -18.34 0.59
C ALA A 39 5.35 -17.05 -0.03
N ASN A 40 4.75 -17.13 -1.21
CA ASN A 40 4.13 -15.99 -1.87
C ASN A 40 2.92 -15.45 -1.09
N ARG A 41 2.07 -16.35 -0.56
CA ARG A 41 0.97 -15.96 0.35
C ARG A 41 1.47 -15.26 1.61
N GLN A 42 2.54 -15.75 2.21
CA GLN A 42 3.12 -15.15 3.42
C GLN A 42 3.71 -13.76 3.13
N LYS A 43 4.42 -13.61 2.00
CA LYS A 43 4.93 -12.30 1.54
C LYS A 43 3.77 -11.32 1.34
N PHE A 44 2.76 -11.71 0.55
CA PHE A 44 1.58 -10.88 0.32
C PHE A 44 0.93 -10.41 1.63
N ARG A 45 0.71 -11.32 2.58
CA ARG A 45 0.15 -10.96 3.91
C ARG A 45 1.01 -9.95 4.67
N LYS A 46 2.34 -10.12 4.67
CA LYS A 46 3.27 -9.19 5.32
C LYS A 46 3.18 -7.80 4.69
N ASN A 47 3.16 -7.75 3.37
CA ASN A 47 3.16 -6.49 2.62
C ASN A 47 1.82 -5.76 2.76
N LEU A 48 0.71 -6.51 2.75
CA LEU A 48 -0.62 -5.97 3.05
C LEU A 48 -0.69 -5.44 4.49
N HIS A 49 -0.14 -6.15 5.47
CA HIS A 49 -0.11 -5.68 6.85
C HIS A 49 0.69 -4.39 7.01
N TYR A 50 1.85 -4.28 6.34
CA TYR A 50 2.65 -3.06 6.31
C TYR A 50 1.86 -1.90 5.70
N PHE A 51 1.23 -2.12 4.54
CA PHE A 51 0.38 -1.14 3.88
C PHE A 51 -0.76 -0.67 4.79
N LEU A 52 -1.50 -1.59 5.41
CA LEU A 52 -2.59 -1.24 6.33
C LEU A 52 -2.10 -0.49 7.56
N THR A 53 -0.90 -0.78 8.06
CA THR A 53 -0.31 -0.08 9.20
C THR A 53 0.08 1.34 8.85
N GLU A 54 0.74 1.54 7.69
CA GLU A 54 1.05 2.87 7.17
C GLU A 54 -0.25 3.67 6.97
N VAL A 55 -1.25 3.08 6.31
CA VAL A 55 -2.48 3.79 5.94
C VAL A 55 -3.43 4.02 7.13
N ARG A 56 -3.40 3.17 8.16
CA ARG A 56 -4.20 3.34 9.38
C ARG A 56 -3.90 4.65 10.11
N GLY A 57 -2.66 5.12 10.07
CA GLY A 57 -2.29 6.42 10.65
C GLY A 57 -2.97 7.60 9.96
N PHE A 58 -3.41 7.43 8.71
CA PHE A 58 -4.01 8.46 7.89
C PHE A 58 -5.53 8.48 7.90
N LEU A 59 -6.16 7.31 8.05
CA LEU A 59 -7.63 7.19 8.02
C LEU A 59 -8.29 7.53 9.37
N ARG A 60 -7.49 7.83 10.40
CA ARG A 60 -7.98 8.14 11.75
C ARG A 60 -8.22 9.64 11.99
N THR A 61 -8.42 10.40 10.92
CA THR A 61 -8.84 11.81 10.92
C THR A 61 -10.32 11.94 10.57
N ILE A 62 -11.17 11.17 11.25
CA ILE A 62 -12.60 11.46 11.40
C ILE A 62 -12.90 11.44 12.90
#